data_AF-A0A497JKF8-F1
#
_entry.id   AF-A0A497JKF8-F1
#
_cell.length_a   1.000
_cell.length_b   1.000
_cell.length_c   1.000
_cell.angle_alpha   90.00
_cell.angle_beta   90.00
_cell.angle_gamma   90.00
#
_symmetry.space_group_name_H-M   'P 1'
#
loop_
_entity.id
_entity.type
_entity.pdbx_description
1 polymer ?
#
loop_
_entity_poly.entity_id
_entity_poly.type
_entity_poly.pdbx_seq_one_letter_code
_entity_poly.pdbx_strand_id
1 'polypeptide(L)'
;MEDDVALEKLHKDSIRYLKESISICVEELRKPEVESKTKVQWARCLAQQIAALMKISRMTASDTKDLASWLSEIKRKIPKKYVEKELFPDLP
;
A
#
# COMPACT_ATOMS: atom_id res chain seq x y z
N MET A 1 1.34 27.38 -12.98
CA MET A 1 1.14 27.86 -11.59
C MET A 1 -0.16 27.33 -10.99
N GLU A 2 -1.35 27.62 -11.53
CA GLU A 2 -2.60 26.95 -11.06
C GLU A 2 -2.60 25.44 -11.33
N ASP A 3 -2.09 25.00 -12.48
CA ASP A 3 -1.99 23.58 -12.84
C ASP A 3 -1.03 22.80 -11.93
N ASP A 4 0.06 23.44 -11.49
CA ASP A 4 1.05 22.81 -10.59
C ASP A 4 0.47 22.59 -9.19
N VAL A 5 -0.32 23.55 -8.70
CA VAL A 5 -1.03 23.45 -7.41
C VAL A 5 -2.12 22.37 -7.47
N ALA A 6 -2.86 22.29 -8.58
CA ALA A 6 -3.86 21.24 -8.80
C ALA A 6 -3.22 19.85 -8.84
N LEU A 7 -2.08 19.71 -9.52
CA LEU A 7 -1.33 18.46 -9.61
C LEU A 7 -0.76 18.03 -8.25
N GLU A 8 -0.20 18.95 -7.47
CA GLU A 8 0.30 18.66 -6.13
C GLU A 8 -0.83 18.19 -5.19
N LYS A 9 -2.01 18.82 -5.28
CA LYS A 9 -3.20 18.40 -4.53
C LYS A 9 -3.64 16.99 -4.93
N LEU A 10 -3.74 16.72 -6.23
CA LEU A 10 -4.11 15.40 -6.75
C LEU A 10 -3.16 14.31 -6.25
N HIS A 11 -1.86 14.60 -6.22
CA HIS A 11 -0.86 13.68 -5.69
C HIS A 11 -1.04 13.41 -4.19
N LYS A 12 -1.26 14.44 -3.38
CA LYS A 12 -1.52 14.29 -1.93
C LYS A 12 -2.77 13.46 -1.66
N ASP A 13 -3.86 13.74 -2.38
CA ASP A 13 -5.10 12.98 -2.27
C ASP A 13 -4.91 11.52 -2.71
N SER A 14 -4.18 11.28 -3.80
CA SER A 14 -3.88 9.93 -4.28
C SER A 14 -3.09 9.12 -3.25
N ILE A 15 -2.07 9.71 -2.61
CA ILE A 15 -1.30 9.07 -1.54
C ILE A 15 -2.22 8.74 -0.36
N ARG A 16 -3.07 9.68 0.06
CA ARG A 16 -4.01 9.48 1.17
C ARG A 16 -4.96 8.33 0.89
N TYR A 17 -5.64 8.33 -0.25
CA TYR A 17 -6.57 7.27 -0.63
C TYR A 17 -5.88 5.91 -0.81
N LEU A 18 -4.63 5.87 -1.29
CA LEU A 18 -3.85 4.64 -1.33
C LEU A 18 -3.53 4.12 0.07
N LYS A 19 -3.13 4.97 1.02
CA LYS A 19 -2.90 4.57 2.41
C LYS A 19 -4.18 4.01 3.07
N GLU A 20 -5.33 4.64 2.80
CA GLU A 20 -6.64 4.16 3.25
C GLU A 20 -6.99 2.79 2.63
N SER A 21 -6.86 2.65 1.30
CA SER A 21 -7.17 1.40 0.60
C SER A 21 -6.26 0.23 1.01
N ILE A 22 -4.97 0.49 1.24
CA ILE A 22 -4.02 -0.49 1.78
C ILE A 22 -4.47 -0.97 3.15
N SER A 23 -4.92 -0.05 4.01
CA SER A 23 -5.41 -0.40 5.35
C SER A 23 -6.62 -1.33 5.28
N ILE A 24 -7.56 -1.06 4.36
CA ILE A 24 -8.71 -1.95 4.10
C ILE A 24 -8.24 -3.34 3.65
N CYS A 25 -7.33 -3.44 2.69
CA CYS A 25 -6.82 -4.73 2.22
C CYS A 25 -6.17 -5.54 3.35
N VAL A 26 -5.44 -4.87 4.26
CA VAL A 26 -4.83 -5.50 5.43
C VAL A 26 -5.89 -6.01 6.41
N GLU A 27 -6.97 -5.27 6.63
CA GLU A 27 -8.09 -5.70 7.48
C GLU A 27 -8.80 -6.92 6.89
N GLU A 28 -9.11 -6.91 5.59
CA GLU A 28 -9.72 -8.05 4.89
C GLU A 28 -8.85 -9.32 4.97
N LEU A 29 -7.52 -9.18 4.89
CA LEU A 29 -6.60 -10.31 5.05
C LEU A 29 -6.64 -10.94 6.45
N ARG A 30 -6.99 -10.16 7.47
CA ARG A 30 -7.03 -10.59 8.87
C ARG A 30 -8.37 -11.22 9.27
N LYS A 31 -9.45 -10.95 8.54
CA LYS A 31 -10.78 -11.50 8.80
C LYS A 31 -10.79 -13.03 8.68
N PRO A 32 -11.12 -13.81 9.73
CA PRO A 32 -11.13 -15.27 9.67
C PRO A 32 -12.12 -15.82 8.64
N GLU A 33 -13.25 -15.14 8.45
CA GLU A 33 -14.36 -15.49 7.54
C GLU A 33 -14.03 -15.36 6.06
N VAL A 34 -13.00 -14.59 5.70
CA VAL A 34 -12.59 -14.44 4.29
C VAL A 34 -11.86 -15.71 3.85
N GLU A 35 -12.39 -16.33 2.80
CA GLU A 35 -11.87 -17.56 2.22
C GLU A 35 -10.41 -17.42 1.77
N SER A 36 -9.66 -18.53 1.80
CA SER A 36 -8.23 -18.55 1.45
C SER A 36 -7.96 -18.01 0.03
N LYS A 37 -8.79 -18.37 -0.96
CA LYS A 37 -8.64 -17.90 -2.35
C LYS A 37 -8.85 -16.39 -2.46
N THR A 38 -9.82 -15.84 -1.74
CA THR A 38 -10.09 -14.40 -1.68
C THR A 38 -8.96 -13.67 -0.96
N LYS A 39 -8.38 -14.25 0.10
CA LYS A 39 -7.19 -13.68 0.76
C LYS A 39 -5.99 -13.57 -0.18
N VAL A 40 -5.78 -14.53 -1.08
CA VAL A 40 -4.72 -14.42 -2.11
C VAL A 40 -4.97 -13.22 -3.04
N GLN A 41 -6.23 -12.98 -3.45
CA GLN A 41 -6.58 -11.83 -4.26
C GLN A 41 -6.34 -10.50 -3.51
N TRP A 42 -6.72 -10.43 -2.23
CA TRP A 42 -6.42 -9.28 -1.38
C TRP A 42 -4.91 -9.04 -1.22
N ALA A 43 -4.12 -10.09 -1.05
CA ALA A 43 -2.66 -9.97 -0.96
C ALA A 43 -2.04 -9.41 -2.26
N ARG A 44 -2.52 -9.86 -3.43
CA ARG A 44 -2.09 -9.33 -4.74
C ARG A 44 -2.48 -7.87 -4.93
N CYS A 45 -3.72 -7.53 -4.59
CA CYS A 45 -4.20 -6.14 -4.63
C CYS A 45 -3.33 -5.24 -3.73
N LEU A 46 -3.05 -5.70 -2.50
CA LEU A 46 -2.19 -5.00 -1.55
C LEU A 46 -0.77 -4.77 -2.11
N ALA A 47 -0.18 -5.76 -2.79
CA ALA A 47 1.13 -5.62 -3.43
C ALA A 47 1.13 -4.52 -4.50
N GLN A 48 0.10 -4.52 -5.36
CA GLN A 48 -0.06 -3.52 -6.42
C GLN A 48 -0.25 -2.11 -5.85
N GLN A 49 -1.03 -1.97 -4.78
CA GLN A 49 -1.26 -0.69 -4.11
C GLN A 49 -0.01 -0.14 -3.43
N ILE A 50 0.78 -0.99 -2.75
CA ILE A 50 2.07 -0.59 -2.17
C ILE A 50 3.03 -0.12 -3.27
N ALA A 51 3.12 -0.85 -4.38
CA ALA A 51 3.95 -0.45 -5.52
C ALA A 51 3.51 0.90 -6.11
N ALA A 52 2.20 1.12 -6.26
CA ALA A 52 1.63 2.38 -6.73
C ALA A 52 1.97 3.54 -5.76
N LEU A 53 1.81 3.32 -4.44
CA LEU A 53 2.15 4.30 -3.42
C LEU A 53 3.62 4.69 -3.48
N MET A 54 4.53 3.70 -3.55
CA MET A 54 5.97 3.95 -3.69
C MET A 54 6.33 4.72 -4.97
N LYS A 55 5.60 4.50 -6.07
CA LYS A 55 5.80 5.23 -7.32
C LYS A 55 5.37 6.70 -7.17
N ILE A 56 4.17 6.96 -6.65
CA ILE A 56 3.64 8.32 -6.49
C ILE A 56 4.44 9.11 -5.45
N SER A 57 4.83 8.49 -4.33
CA SER A 57 5.65 9.15 -3.32
C SER A 57 7.03 9.55 -3.83
N ARG A 58 7.64 8.76 -4.72
CA ARG A 58 8.92 9.14 -5.38
C ARG A 58 8.77 10.32 -6.33
N MET A 59 7.65 10.40 -7.05
CA MET A 59 7.39 11.50 -8.00
C MET A 59 7.13 12.84 -7.31
N THR A 60 6.70 12.81 -6.04
CA THR A 60 6.22 14.00 -5.31
C THR A 60 7.23 14.54 -4.31
N ALA A 61 8.41 13.91 -4.20
CA ALA A 61 9.37 14.16 -3.12
C ALA A 61 8.72 14.14 -1.72
N SER A 62 7.62 13.39 -1.56
CA SER A 62 6.94 13.21 -0.29
C SER A 62 7.91 12.58 0.71
N ASP A 63 7.75 12.89 2.00
CA ASP A 63 8.67 12.48 3.07
C ASP A 63 8.83 10.95 3.10
N THR A 64 9.90 10.49 2.45
CA THR A 64 10.18 9.06 2.26
C THR A 64 10.43 8.35 3.59
N LYS A 65 10.83 9.10 4.63
CA LYS A 65 11.04 8.59 5.99
C LYS A 65 9.72 8.26 6.70
N ASP A 66 8.70 9.10 6.51
CA ASP A 66 7.33 8.83 6.98
C ASP A 66 6.77 7.58 6.27
N LEU A 67 6.95 7.50 4.96
CA LEU A 67 6.45 6.37 4.17
C LEU A 67 7.08 5.02 4.58
N ALA A 68 8.40 4.98 4.77
CA ALA A 68 9.09 3.74 5.17
C ALA A 68 8.66 3.27 6.57
N SER A 69 8.45 4.20 7.50
CA SER A 69 7.94 3.92 8.84
C SER A 69 6.52 3.35 8.76
N TRP A 70 5.65 4.00 8.01
CA TRP A 70 4.27 3.57 7.81
C TRP A 70 4.19 2.18 7.13
N LEU A 71 4.98 1.93 6.08
CA LEU A 71 5.03 0.62 5.42
C LEU A 71 5.51 -0.49 6.37
N SER A 72 6.43 -0.17 7.28
CA SER A 72 6.91 -1.12 8.31
C SER A 72 5.80 -1.47 9.30
N GLU A 73 5.00 -0.50 9.72
CA GLU A 73 3.83 -0.73 10.59
C GLU A 73 2.75 -1.56 9.88
N ILE A 74 2.49 -1.27 8.61
CA ILE A 74 1.56 -2.03 7.77
C ILE A 74 2.04 -3.48 7.63
N LYS A 75 3.33 -3.70 7.33
CA LYS A 75 3.91 -5.05 7.20
C LYS A 75 3.70 -5.89 8.45
N ARG A 76 3.79 -5.30 9.65
CA ARG A 76 3.57 -6.00 10.93
C ARG A 76 2.12 -6.46 11.12
N LYS A 77 1.14 -5.83 10.45
CA LYS A 77 -0.28 -6.18 10.53
C LYS A 77 -0.68 -7.29 9.56
N ILE A 78 0.14 -7.58 8.55
CA ILE A 78 -0.15 -8.59 7.52
C ILE A 78 0.18 -9.99 8.07
N PRO A 79 -0.71 -11.00 7.91
CA PRO A 79 -0.39 -12.37 8.29
C PRO A 79 0.85 -12.89 7.53
N LYS A 80 1.85 -13.43 8.27
CA LYS A 80 3.17 -13.81 7.73
C LYS A 80 3.13 -14.62 6.43
N LYS A 81 2.19 -15.58 6.33
CA LYS A 81 2.02 -16.44 5.14
C LYS A 81 1.77 -15.69 3.82
N TYR A 82 1.29 -14.44 3.88
CA TYR A 82 1.04 -13.61 2.70
C TYR A 82 2.17 -12.61 2.43
N VAL A 83 3.02 -12.34 3.42
CA VAL A 83 4.18 -11.43 3.29
C VAL A 83 5.22 -12.01 2.32
N GLU A 84 5.52 -13.29 2.43
CA GLU A 84 6.60 -13.93 1.65
C GLU A 84 6.12 -14.49 0.31
N LYS A 85 4.86 -14.94 0.21
CA LYS A 85 4.36 -15.62 -0.99
C LYS A 85 3.82 -14.71 -2.09
N GLU A 86 3.31 -13.52 -1.76
CA GLU A 86 2.57 -12.70 -2.72
C GLU A 86 2.97 -11.21 -2.71
N LEU A 87 3.58 -10.71 -1.62
CA LEU A 87 3.87 -9.28 -1.45
C LEU A 87 5.29 -8.87 -1.88
N PHE A 88 6.24 -9.81 -1.92
CA PHE A 88 7.63 -9.53 -2.27
C PHE A 88 8.29 -10.69 -3.02
N PRO A 89 7.93 -10.96 -4.30
CA PRO A 89 8.66 -11.96 -5.08
C PRO A 89 10.11 -11.53 -5.38
N ASP A 90 10.42 -10.23 -5.33
CA ASP A 90 11.71 -9.65 -5.74
C ASP A 90 12.31 -8.66 -4.71
N LEU A 91 12.24 -8.97 -3.41
CA LEU A 91 13.16 -8.33 -2.46
C LEU A 91 14.49 -9.11 -2.49
N PRO A 92 15.65 -8.45 -2.67
CA PRO A 92 16.95 -9.10 -2.60
C PRO A 92 17.21 -9.77 -1.24
#